data_AF-A0AAU9TZG6-F1
#
_entry.id   AF-A0AAU9TZG6-F1
#
_cell.length_a   1.000
_cell.length_b   1.000
_cell.length_c   1.000
_cell.angle_alpha   90.00
_cell.angle_beta   90.00
_cell.angle_gamma   90.00
#
_symmetry.space_group_name_H-M   'P 1'
#
loop_
_entity.id
_entity.type
_entity.pdbx_description
1 polymer ?
#
loop_
_entity_poly.entity_id
_entity_poly.type
_entity_poly.pdbx_seq_one_letter_code
_entity_poly.pdbx_strand_id
1 'polypeptide(L)'
;MDAIRFEQWFENILPKLGENAAVVLDNAPYHSRRQEKTPTTIWRKASVQEWLRNKETENLEWTCQDCQNRPRRRSIIIPEDDEANEDENQSSAVVQLDVKKLLV
;
A
#
# COMPACT_ATOMS: atom_id res chain seq x y z
N MET A 1 -18.94 -24.93 -4.34
CA MET A 1 -17.86 -25.15 -5.33
C MET A 1 -16.65 -24.41 -4.81
N ASP A 2 -15.46 -25.02 -4.88
CA ASP A 2 -14.24 -24.41 -4.32
C ASP A 2 -13.51 -23.58 -5.37
N ALA A 3 -12.83 -22.51 -4.94
CA ALA A 3 -12.15 -21.60 -5.87
C ALA A 3 -11.07 -22.29 -6.72
N ILE A 4 -10.37 -23.30 -6.18
CA ILE A 4 -9.39 -24.09 -6.94
C ILE A 4 -10.07 -24.88 -8.06
N ARG A 5 -11.21 -25.50 -7.76
CA ARG A 5 -11.97 -26.28 -8.75
C ARG A 5 -12.58 -25.38 -9.81
N PHE A 6 -13.03 -24.19 -9.42
CA PHE A 6 -13.52 -23.18 -10.35
C PHE A 6 -12.42 -22.71 -11.30
N GLU A 7 -11.23 -22.38 -10.79
CA GLU A 7 -10.10 -21.92 -11.60
C GLU A 7 -9.67 -22.99 -12.62
N GLN A 8 -9.49 -24.24 -12.18
CA GLN A 8 -9.18 -25.36 -13.08
C GLN A 8 -10.24 -25.53 -14.17
N TRP A 9 -11.52 -25.41 -13.81
CA TRP A 9 -12.60 -25.49 -14.78
C TRP A 9 -12.58 -24.32 -15.76
N PHE A 10 -12.33 -23.11 -15.27
CA PHE A 10 -12.34 -21.89 -16.07
C PHE A 10 -11.17 -21.87 -17.06
N GLU A 11 -9.97 -22.25 -16.62
CA GLU A 11 -8.79 -22.45 -17.48
C GLU A 11 -9.05 -23.46 -18.60
N ASN A 12 -9.82 -24.51 -18.35
CA ASN A 12 -10.18 -25.50 -19.35
C ASN A 12 -11.27 -25.03 -20.34
N ILE A 13 -12.00 -23.97 -19.99
CA ILE A 13 -13.05 -23.39 -20.83
C ILE A 13 -12.51 -22.26 -21.70
N LEU A 14 -11.57 -21.45 -21.21
CA LEU A 14 -11.00 -20.32 -21.97
C LEU A 14 -10.53 -20.70 -23.39
N PRO A 15 -9.82 -21.82 -23.64
CA PRO A 15 -9.39 -22.21 -24.97
C PRO A 15 -10.53 -22.65 -25.90
N LYS A 16 -11.71 -22.94 -25.35
CA LYS A 16 -12.89 -23.39 -26.09
C LYS A 16 -13.79 -22.22 -26.48
N LEU A 17 -13.49 -21.02 -26.00
CA LEU A 17 -14.25 -19.82 -26.37
C LEU A 17 -13.86 -19.38 -27.78
N GLY A 18 -14.86 -19.01 -28.56
CA GLY A 18 -14.65 -18.33 -29.84
C GLY A 18 -14.16 -16.89 -29.65
N GLU A 19 -13.69 -16.29 -30.74
CA GLU A 19 -13.33 -14.88 -30.78
C GLU A 19 -14.51 -14.00 -30.34
N ASN A 20 -14.22 -12.92 -29.59
CA ASN A 20 -15.21 -11.95 -29.10
C ASN A 20 -16.32 -12.56 -28.20
N ALA A 21 -16.08 -13.71 -27.58
CA ALA A 21 -17.02 -14.30 -26.62
C ALA A 21 -17.07 -13.50 -25.30
N ALA A 22 -18.28 -13.33 -24.76
CA ALA A 22 -18.51 -12.73 -23.46
C ALA A 22 -18.83 -13.81 -22.42
N VAL A 23 -18.13 -13.78 -21.29
CA VAL A 23 -18.42 -14.65 -20.13
C VAL A 23 -19.18 -13.82 -19.11
N VAL A 24 -20.36 -14.29 -18.72
CA VAL A 24 -21.14 -13.71 -17.62
C VAL A 24 -21.13 -14.69 -16.45
N LEU A 25 -20.65 -14.23 -15.30
CA LEU A 25 -20.59 -14.99 -14.05
C LEU A 25 -21.42 -14.27 -12.99
N ASP A 26 -22.02 -15.01 -12.06
CA ASP A 26 -22.64 -14.42 -10.87
C ASP A 26 -21.57 -13.99 -9.85
N ASN A 27 -21.97 -13.17 -8.87
CA ASN A 27 -21.05 -12.68 -7.83
C ASN A 27 -20.89 -13.70 -6.69
N ALA A 28 -20.51 -14.94 -7.02
CA ALA A 28 -20.25 -15.95 -6.01
C ALA A 28 -18.83 -15.78 -5.43
N PRO A 29 -18.63 -15.97 -4.10
CA PRO A 29 -17.32 -15.75 -3.46
C PRO A 29 -16.16 -16.56 -4.02
N TYR A 30 -16.43 -17.69 -4.68
CA TYR A 30 -15.41 -18.57 -5.26
C TYR A 30 -15.03 -18.19 -6.71
N HIS A 31 -15.75 -17.26 -7.34
CA HIS A 31 -15.43 -16.77 -8.69
C HIS A 31 -14.33 -15.73 -8.71
N SER A 32 -13.98 -15.16 -7.56
CA SER A 32 -12.95 -14.15 -7.44
C SER A 32 -12.00 -14.49 -6.31
N ARG A 33 -10.69 -14.40 -6.58
CA ARG A 33 -9.65 -14.54 -5.57
C ARG A 33 -8.64 -13.42 -5.71
N ARG A 34 -8.03 -13.08 -4.58
CA ARG A 34 -6.91 -12.14 -4.55
C ARG A 34 -5.67 -12.93 -4.93
N GLN A 35 -4.94 -12.46 -5.94
CA GLN A 35 -3.68 -13.06 -6.36
C GLN A 35 -2.64 -13.00 -5.24
N GLU A 36 -2.65 -11.91 -4.47
CA GLU A 36 -1.79 -11.71 -3.32
C GLU A 36 -2.57 -11.31 -2.08
N LYS A 37 -1.95 -11.53 -0.92
CA LYS A 37 -2.45 -10.98 0.34
C LYS A 37 -2.11 -9.50 0.36
N THR A 38 -3.12 -8.66 0.45
CA THR A 38 -2.89 -7.25 0.71
C THR A 38 -2.86 -6.97 2.21
N PRO A 39 -2.21 -5.88 2.62
CA PRO A 39 -2.33 -5.34 3.95
C PRO A 39 -3.80 -5.23 4.39
N THR A 40 -4.07 -5.66 5.61
CA THR A 40 -5.32 -5.40 6.33
C THR A 40 -5.01 -4.66 7.63
N THR A 41 -6.02 -4.18 8.35
CA THR A 41 -5.85 -3.45 9.62
C THR A 41 -5.17 -4.26 10.72
N ILE A 42 -5.06 -5.57 10.56
CA ILE A 42 -4.39 -6.50 11.48
C ILE A 42 -2.87 -6.54 11.24
N TRP A 43 -2.39 -6.09 10.07
CA TRP A 43 -0.97 -6.17 9.73
C TRP A 43 -0.12 -5.24 10.59
N ARG A 44 1.06 -5.72 10.97
CA ARG A 44 2.07 -4.86 11.62
C ARG A 44 2.62 -3.87 10.61
N LYS A 45 2.95 -2.67 11.09
CA LYS A 45 3.57 -1.59 10.30
C LYS A 45 4.75 -2.07 9.44
N ALA A 46 5.67 -2.86 10.03
CA ALA A 46 6.83 -3.40 9.33
C ALA A 46 6.44 -4.25 8.11
N SER A 47 5.45 -5.13 8.25
CA SER A 47 4.97 -5.99 7.15
C SER A 47 4.27 -5.19 6.05
N VAL A 48 3.59 -4.10 6.40
CA VAL A 48 3.00 -3.19 5.41
C VAL A 48 4.09 -2.43 4.64
N GLN A 49 5.12 -1.95 5.34
CA GLN A 49 6.26 -1.27 4.71
C GLN A 49 7.03 -2.20 3.76
N GLU A 50 7.25 -3.45 4.16
CA GLU A 50 7.88 -4.46 3.30
C GLU A 50 7.04 -4.76 2.07
N TRP A 51 5.72 -4.94 2.23
CA TRP A 51 4.81 -5.14 1.11
C TRP A 51 4.84 -3.96 0.12
N LEU A 52 4.86 -2.72 0.63
CA LEU A 52 4.96 -1.52 -0.21
C LEU A 52 6.29 -1.44 -0.98
N ARG A 53 7.43 -1.74 -0.33
CA ARG A 53 8.75 -1.76 -1.01
C ARG A 53 8.83 -2.81 -2.11
N ASN A 54 8.27 -4.00 -1.86
CA ASN A 54 8.23 -5.06 -2.87
C ASN A 54 7.39 -4.62 -4.09
N LYS A 55 6.29 -3.89 -3.86
CA LYS A 55 5.42 -3.36 -4.91
C LYS A 55 6.04 -2.21 -5.71
N GLU A 56 6.79 -1.34 -5.05
CA GLU A 56 7.51 -0.23 -5.70
C GLU A 56 8.60 -0.76 -6.65
N THR A 57 9.23 -1.88 -6.30
CA THR A 57 10.24 -2.56 -7.13
C THR A 57 9.62 -3.21 -8.39
N GLU A 58 8.33 -3.56 -8.35
CA GLU A 58 7.56 -4.08 -9.50
C GLU A 58 7.15 -2.99 -10.51
N ASN A 59 7.65 -1.76 -10.34
CA ASN A 59 7.46 -0.66 -11.30
C ASN A 59 5.98 -0.43 -11.61
N LEU A 60 5.14 -0.45 -10.56
CA LEU A 60 3.77 0.03 -10.66
C LEU A 60 3.84 1.54 -10.92
N GLU A 61 3.66 1.95 -12.18
CA GLU A 61 3.44 3.34 -12.57
C GLU A 61 2.11 3.85 -11.97
N TRP A 62 2.07 4.04 -10.65
CA TRP A 62 1.04 4.84 -10.01
C TRP A 62 1.58 6.24 -9.80
N THR A 63 1.79 6.96 -10.90
CA THR A 63 1.92 8.42 -10.84
C THR A 63 0.52 9.02 -10.85
N CYS A 64 -0.04 9.25 -9.67
CA CYS A 64 -1.18 10.15 -9.53
C CYS A 64 -0.68 11.57 -9.82
N GLN A 65 -0.78 12.02 -11.09
CA GLN A 65 -0.40 13.38 -11.50
C GLN A 65 -1.16 14.45 -10.67
N ASP A 66 -2.42 14.16 -10.31
CA ASP A 66 -3.28 15.04 -9.48
C ASP A 66 -2.82 15.17 -8.02
N CYS A 67 -1.98 14.25 -7.54
CA CYS A 67 -1.45 14.27 -6.17
C CYS A 67 -0.23 15.19 -6.03
N GLN A 68 0.42 15.57 -7.14
CA GLN A 68 1.62 16.40 -7.15
C GLN A 68 1.32 17.89 -6.85
N ASN A 69 0.06 18.31 -7.01
CA ASN A 69 -0.38 19.69 -6.82
C ASN A 69 -1.12 19.95 -5.49
N ARG A 70 -1.15 18.97 -4.57
CA ARG A 70 -1.62 19.22 -3.20
C ARG A 70 -0.51 19.84 -2.36
N PRO A 71 -0.82 20.78 -1.44
CA PRO A 71 0.13 21.19 -0.41
C PRO A 71 0.61 19.93 0.30
N ARG A 72 1.92 19.65 0.22
CA ARG A 72 2.53 18.45 0.80
C ARG A 72 2.08 18.37 2.26
N ARG A 73 1.20 17.42 2.60
CA ARG A 73 1.03 17.05 4.00
C ARG A 73 2.42 16.64 4.46
N ARG A 74 2.91 17.32 5.50
CA ARG A 74 4.23 17.06 6.12
C ARG A 74 4.47 15.56 6.12
N SER A 75 5.56 15.12 5.50
CA SER A 75 5.99 13.74 5.58
C SER A 75 6.02 13.36 7.05
N ILE A 76 5.25 12.34 7.41
CA ILE A 76 5.39 11.71 8.72
C ILE A 76 6.75 11.03 8.65
N ILE A 77 7.76 11.66 9.26
CA ILE A 77 9.01 10.99 9.55
C ILE A 77 8.64 9.91 10.54
N ILE A 78 8.67 8.66 10.08
CA ILE A 78 8.64 7.51 10.95
C ILE A 78 10.03 7.50 11.60
N PRO A 79 10.14 7.72 12.92
CA PRO A 79 11.42 7.53 13.59
C PRO A 79 11.89 6.10 13.29
N GLU A 80 13.14 5.96 12.87
CA GLU A 80 13.80 4.67 12.96
C GLU A 80 13.85 4.35 14.45
N ASP A 81 13.35 3.18 14.83
CA ASP A 81 13.43 2.72 16.21
C ASP A 81 14.91 2.42 16.47
N ASP A 82 15.65 3.45 16.90
CA ASP A 82 17.02 3.30 17.38
C ASP A 82 16.95 2.44 18.65
N GLU A 83 17.42 1.20 18.51
CA GLU A 83 17.83 0.34 19.62
C GLU A 83 18.62 1.19 20.63
N ALA A 84 18.14 1.19 21.88
CA ALA A 84 18.67 1.99 22.96
C ALA A 84 20.19 1.81 23.08
N ASN A 85 20.93 2.88 22.77
CA ASN A 85 22.26 3.11 23.31
C ASN A 85 22.21 4.43 24.08
N GLU A 86 22.21 4.30 25.41
CA GLU A 86 22.55 5.39 26.31
C GLU A 86 23.99 5.80 26.00
N ASP A 87 24.20 7.02 25.49
CA ASP A 87 25.35 7.84 25.88
C ASP A 87 25.17 9.28 25.37
N GLU A 88 25.48 10.23 26.26
CA GLU A 88 25.12 11.63 26.20
C GLU A 88 25.85 12.48 25.14
N ASN A 89 25.24 13.64 24.86
CA ASN A 89 25.88 14.93 24.53
C ASN A 89 26.04 15.30 23.04
N GLN A 90 25.12 16.12 22.49
CA GLN A 90 25.41 17.51 22.09
C GLN A 90 24.22 18.29 21.49
N SER A 91 23.95 19.44 22.13
CA SER A 91 23.41 20.70 21.58
C SER A 91 22.03 20.70 20.90
N SER A 92 20.99 20.89 21.72
CA SER A 92 19.64 21.27 21.27
C SER A 92 19.61 22.77 20.91
N ALA A 93 19.51 23.09 19.61
CA ALA A 93 19.09 24.42 19.18
C ALA A 93 17.58 24.55 19.39
N VAL A 94 17.18 25.05 20.57
CA VAL A 94 15.78 25.38 20.85
C VAL A 94 15.42 26.61 20.02
N VAL A 95 14.70 26.39 18.91
CA VAL A 95 14.06 27.48 18.16
C VAL A 95 12.95 28.05 19.03
N GLN A 96 13.20 29.17 19.70
CA GLN A 96 12.18 29.90 20.45
C GLN A 96 11.19 30.53 19.47
N LEU A 97 9.91 30.12 19.54
CA LEU A 97 8.83 30.81 18.85
C LEU A 97 8.50 32.12 19.58
N ASP A 98 8.70 33.26 18.91
CA ASP A 98 8.29 34.57 19.44
C ASP A 98 6.79 34.79 19.20
N VAL A 99 6.00 34.54 20.25
CA VAL A 99 4.53 34.67 20.24
C VAL A 99 4.09 36.12 19.98
N LYS A 100 4.96 37.13 20.16
CA LYS A 100 4.63 38.54 19.88
C LYS A 100 4.49 38.85 18.39
N LYS A 101 4.99 37.97 17.51
CA LYS A 101 4.78 38.05 16.06
C LYS A 101 3.46 37.45 15.57
N LEU A 102 2.69 36.80 16.45
CA LEU A 102 1.44 36.11 16.09
C LEU A 102 0.17 36.89 16.46
N LEU A 103 0.31 38.07 17.06
CA LEU A 103 -0.82 38.95 17.36
C LEU A 103 -0.57 40.27 16.66
N VAL A 104 -1.07 40.37 15.42
CA VAL A 104 -1.47 41.63 14.79
C VAL A 104 -2.98 41.73 14.95
#